data_AF-A0A7J0G788-F1
#
_entry.id   AF-A0A7J0G788-F1
#
_cell.length_a   1.000
_cell.length_b   1.000
_cell.length_c   1.000
_cell.angle_alpha   90.00
_cell.angle_beta   90.00
_cell.angle_gamma   90.00
#
_symmetry.space_group_name_H-M   'P 1'
#
loop_
_entity.id
_entity.type
_entity.pdbx_description
1 polymer ?
#
loop_
_entity_poly.entity_id
_entity_poly.type
_entity_poly.pdbx_seq_one_letter_code
_entity_poly.pdbx_strand_id
1 'polypeptide(L)'
;MNIFDLEAWRTTNISRTYHYWLEENLKSDLSLWQLGTLPPGLIAFHGHVHIIDPFWHMLGLGYQDNTSIADAETAGVIHFNGRAKPWLDIAFPQLRKLWTKYVNFSDKFIKSCHIRAS
;
A
#
# COMPACT_ATOMS: atom_id res chain seq x y z
N MET A 1 -1.04 -4.14 3.74
CA MET A 1 -2.24 -4.96 4.01
C MET A 1 -2.41 -5.05 5.51
N ASN A 2 -3.63 -4.93 6.01
CA ASN A 2 -3.93 -5.09 7.44
C ASN A 2 -5.00 -6.17 7.58
N ILE A 3 -4.91 -6.98 8.64
CA ILE A 3 -5.95 -7.92 9.06
C ILE A 3 -6.43 -7.42 10.41
N PHE A 4 -7.74 -7.26 10.56
CA PHE A 4 -8.34 -6.72 11.77
C PHE A 4 -9.18 -7.78 12.47
N ASP A 5 -8.85 -8.04 13.73
CA ASP A 5 -9.74 -8.74 14.65
C ASP A 5 -10.85 -7.77 15.10
N LEU A 6 -12.06 -7.98 14.57
CA LEU A 6 -13.19 -7.10 14.87
C LEU A 6 -13.77 -7.33 16.26
N GLU A 7 -13.57 -8.49 16.86
CA GLU A 7 -14.02 -8.77 18.22
C GLU A 7 -13.12 -8.03 19.22
N ALA A 8 -11.80 -8.19 19.08
CA ALA A 8 -10.84 -7.43 19.85
C ALA A 8 -11.05 -5.92 19.65
N TRP A 9 -11.22 -5.46 18.39
CA TRP A 9 -11.49 -4.05 18.08
C TRP A 9 -12.68 -3.52 18.90
N ARG A 10 -13.83 -4.21 18.89
CA ARG A 10 -15.04 -3.77 19.60
C ARG A 10 -14.85 -3.57 21.10
N THR A 11 -13.90 -4.27 21.71
CA THR A 11 -13.59 -4.16 23.14
C THR A 11 -12.49 -3.16 23.49
N THR A 12 -11.86 -2.55 22.47
CA THR A 12 -10.79 -1.55 22.63
C THR A 12 -11.30 -0.13 22.42
N ASN A 13 -10.48 0.88 22.73
CA ASN A 13 -10.79 2.27 22.48
C ASN A 13 -10.30 2.79 21.11
N ILE A 14 -9.84 1.90 20.21
CA ILE A 14 -9.17 2.25 18.94
C ILE A 14 -9.99 3.27 18.12
N SER A 15 -11.28 3.02 17.89
CA SER A 15 -12.12 3.95 17.12
C SER A 15 -12.20 5.33 17.76
N ARG A 16 -12.37 5.38 19.09
CA ARG A 16 -12.48 6.64 19.83
C ARG A 16 -11.16 7.42 19.78
N THR A 17 -10.04 6.74 19.99
CA THR A 17 -8.70 7.33 19.91
C THR A 17 -8.41 7.87 18.51
N TYR A 18 -8.76 7.10 17.47
CA TYR A 18 -8.62 7.54 16.07
C TYR A 18 -9.41 8.81 15.78
N HIS A 19 -10.69 8.84 16.14
CA HIS A 19 -11.55 10.01 15.90
C HIS A 19 -11.12 11.23 16.70
N TYR A 20 -10.69 11.04 17.95
CA TYR A 20 -10.13 12.13 18.77
C TYR A 20 -8.95 12.79 18.06
N TRP A 21 -7.94 12.02 17.64
CA TRP A 21 -6.76 12.58 16.96
C TRP A 21 -7.08 13.18 15.59
N LEU A 22 -8.06 12.62 14.88
CA LEU A 22 -8.55 13.22 13.65
C LEU A 22 -9.17 14.60 13.89
N GLU A 23 -10.01 14.74 14.93
CA GLU A 23 -10.60 16.01 15.33
C GLU A 23 -9.56 17.03 15.77
N GLU A 24 -8.55 16.62 16.55
CA GLU A 24 -7.48 17.53 16.99
C GLU A 24 -6.66 18.05 15.81
N ASN A 25 -6.34 17.20 14.82
CA ASN A 25 -5.65 17.66 13.61
C ASN A 25 -6.51 18.64 12.81
N LEU A 26 -7.82 18.40 12.72
CA LEU A 26 -8.75 19.35 12.06
C LEU A 26 -8.81 20.69 12.80
N LYS A 27 -8.89 20.71 14.13
CA LYS A 27 -8.87 21.94 14.93
C LYS A 27 -7.56 22.71 14.81
N SER A 28 -6.48 22.02 14.46
CA SER A 28 -5.15 22.60 14.24
C SER A 28 -4.93 23.08 12.79
N ASP A 29 -5.98 23.17 11.97
CA ASP A 29 -5.87 23.45 10.52
C ASP A 29 -4.90 22.48 9.80
N LEU A 30 -4.95 21.20 10.18
CA LEU A 30 -4.11 20.12 9.65
C LEU A 30 -2.60 20.30 9.90
N SER A 31 -2.22 21.10 10.90
CA SER A 31 -0.81 21.38 11.20
C SER A 31 -0.10 20.28 11.98
N LEU A 32 -0.82 19.40 12.70
CA LEU A 32 -0.19 18.27 13.39
C LEU A 32 0.39 17.25 12.40
N TRP A 33 -0.29 17.01 11.27
CA TRP A 33 0.23 16.18 10.18
C TRP A 33 -0.51 16.39 8.85
N GLN A 34 0.25 16.20 7.76
CA GLN A 34 -0.24 16.28 6.38
C GLN A 34 -0.53 14.91 5.73
N LEU A 35 -0.13 13.80 6.37
CA LEU A 35 -0.24 12.43 5.82
C LEU A 35 -1.66 11.83 5.91
N GLY A 36 -2.68 12.68 5.99
CA GLY A 36 -4.08 12.27 6.03
C GLY A 36 -4.40 11.36 7.21
N THR A 37 -4.94 10.17 6.92
CA THR A 37 -5.47 9.22 7.91
C THR A 37 -4.41 8.32 8.56
N LEU A 38 -3.18 8.28 8.04
CA LEU A 38 -2.15 7.36 8.53
C LEU A 38 -1.68 7.71 9.96
N PRO A 39 -1.30 8.96 10.28
CA PRO A 39 -0.84 9.31 11.63
C PRO A 39 -1.84 9.00 12.76
N PRO A 40 -3.14 9.38 12.66
CA PRO A 40 -4.10 9.04 13.73
C PRO A 40 -4.33 7.52 13.81
N GLY A 41 -4.19 6.79 12.70
CA GLY A 41 -4.18 5.32 12.69
C GLY A 41 -3.02 4.75 13.51
N LEU A 42 -1.79 5.22 13.28
CA LEU A 42 -0.62 4.75 14.03
C LEU A 42 -0.75 5.00 15.54
N ILE A 43 -1.30 6.15 15.93
CA ILE A 43 -1.56 6.46 17.34
C ILE A 43 -2.65 5.56 17.91
N ALA A 44 -3.78 5.42 17.20
CA ALA A 44 -4.92 4.63 17.67
C ALA A 44 -4.58 3.14 17.84
N PHE A 45 -3.74 2.59 16.96
CA PHE A 45 -3.32 1.19 16.99
C PHE A 45 -2.04 0.94 17.80
N HIS A 46 -1.45 1.97 18.42
CA HIS A 46 -0.23 1.81 19.21
C HIS A 46 -0.46 0.79 20.35
N GLY A 47 0.39 -0.25 20.41
CA GLY A 47 0.24 -1.35 21.38
C GLY A 47 -0.82 -2.39 21.04
N HIS A 48 -1.55 -2.23 19.92
CA HIS A 48 -2.60 -3.14 19.45
C HIS A 48 -2.26 -3.80 18.11
N VAL A 49 -0.98 -3.80 17.71
CA VAL A 49 -0.52 -4.36 16.44
C VAL A 49 0.34 -5.59 16.66
N HIS A 50 0.16 -6.58 15.77
CA HIS A 50 1.02 -7.73 15.64
C HIS A 50 1.66 -7.72 14.25
N ILE A 51 2.98 -7.92 14.21
CA ILE A 51 3.70 -7.99 12.94
C ILE A 51 3.35 -9.32 12.27
N ILE A 52 2.98 -9.26 11.00
CA ILE A 52 2.84 -10.42 10.12
C ILE A 52 4.11 -10.61 9.30
N ASP A 53 4.37 -11.84 8.84
CA ASP A 53 5.50 -12.10 7.96
C ASP A 53 5.46 -11.15 6.74
N PRO A 54 6.56 -10.42 6.44
CA PRO A 54 6.61 -9.46 5.34
C PRO A 54 6.25 -10.04 3.97
N PHE A 55 6.43 -11.35 3.76
CA PHE A 55 6.06 -12.03 2.51
C PHE A 55 4.53 -12.13 2.31
N TRP A 56 3.71 -11.93 3.34
CA TRP A 56 2.25 -11.78 3.13
C TRP A 56 1.91 -10.52 2.35
N HIS A 57 2.73 -9.47 2.45
CA HIS A 57 2.50 -8.20 1.77
C HIS A 57 3.82 -7.47 1.52
N MET A 58 4.47 -7.79 0.39
CA MET A 58 5.70 -7.15 -0.03
C MET A 58 5.40 -5.79 -0.68
N LEU A 59 6.02 -4.73 -0.16
CA LEU A 59 5.87 -3.35 -0.65
C LEU A 59 7.22 -2.78 -1.12
N GLY A 60 7.16 -1.61 -1.77
CA GLY A 60 8.32 -0.83 -2.19
C GLY A 60 8.62 -0.90 -3.68
N LEU A 61 7.83 -1.65 -4.46
CA LEU A 61 8.15 -2.01 -5.84
C LEU A 61 8.15 -0.83 -6.83
N GLY A 62 7.67 0.35 -6.43
CA GLY A 62 7.74 1.58 -7.22
C GLY A 62 8.69 2.64 -6.65
N TYR A 63 9.52 2.28 -5.66
CA TYR A 63 10.54 3.16 -5.05
C TYR A 63 11.98 2.70 -5.32
N GLN A 64 12.23 1.40 -5.43
CA GLN A 64 13.58 0.84 -5.55
C GLN A 64 13.63 -0.31 -6.57
N ASP A 65 14.77 -0.43 -7.26
CA ASP A 65 15.05 -1.45 -8.27
C ASP A 65 15.71 -2.71 -7.70
N ASN A 66 16.26 -2.65 -6.49
CA ASN A 66 16.92 -3.75 -5.77
C ASN A 66 15.96 -4.85 -5.25
N THR A 67 14.69 -4.83 -5.63
CA THR A 67 13.70 -5.84 -5.21
C THR A 67 14.01 -7.18 -5.88
N SER A 68 14.19 -8.24 -5.09
CA SER A 68 14.33 -9.62 -5.60
C SER A 68 13.04 -10.05 -6.30
N ILE A 69 13.15 -10.38 -7.60
CA ILE A 69 12.01 -10.87 -8.38
C ILE A 69 11.52 -12.21 -7.82
N ALA A 70 12.45 -13.10 -7.45
CA ALA A 70 12.11 -14.41 -6.89
C ALA A 70 11.29 -14.25 -5.60
N ASP A 71 11.70 -13.32 -4.73
CA ASP A 71 10.97 -13.05 -3.49
C ASP A 71 9.58 -12.48 -3.79
N ALA A 72 9.49 -11.51 -4.71
CA ALA A 72 8.23 -10.91 -5.13
C ALA A 72 7.27 -11.91 -5.79
N GLU A 73 7.77 -12.93 -6.48
CA GLU A 73 6.95 -14.00 -7.07
C GLU A 73 6.39 -14.98 -6.03
N THR A 74 7.09 -15.14 -4.90
CA THR A 74 6.64 -16.01 -3.80
C THR A 74 5.78 -15.30 -2.76
N ALA A 75 5.74 -13.96 -2.78
CA ALA A 75 4.93 -13.18 -1.85
C ALA A 75 3.43 -13.40 -2.08
N GLY A 76 2.64 -13.37 -1.00
CA GLY A 76 1.18 -13.51 -1.07
C GLY A 76 0.52 -12.33 -1.80
N VAL A 77 0.97 -11.11 -1.51
CA VAL A 77 0.54 -9.87 -2.18
C VAL A 77 1.74 -8.97 -2.43
N ILE A 78 1.86 -8.44 -3.65
CA ILE A 78 2.83 -7.39 -3.97
C ILE A 78 2.14 -6.04 -4.13
N HIS A 79 2.76 -4.99 -3.60
CA HIS A 79 2.25 -3.62 -3.69
C HIS A 79 3.23 -2.75 -4.47
N PHE A 80 2.83 -2.34 -5.67
CA PHE A 80 3.52 -1.31 -6.46
C PHE A 80 3.29 0.10 -5.92
N ASN A 81 3.61 0.37 -4.65
CA ASN A 81 3.60 1.74 -4.10
C ASN A 81 4.82 2.53 -4.58
N GLY A 82 4.70 3.86 -4.61
CA GLY A 82 5.71 4.75 -5.17
C GLY A 82 5.40 5.22 -6.59
N ARG A 83 6.37 5.91 -7.20
CA ARG A 83 6.18 6.64 -8.46
C ARG A 83 6.35 5.73 -9.68
N ALA A 84 7.26 4.77 -9.60
CA ALA A 84 7.60 3.85 -10.69
C ALA A 84 6.56 2.73 -10.85
N LYS A 85 5.31 3.09 -11.14
CA LYS A 85 4.23 2.13 -11.37
C LYS A 85 4.48 1.29 -12.62
N PRO A 86 4.11 -0.01 -12.66
CA PRO A 86 4.45 -0.90 -13.77
C PRO A 86 3.82 -0.50 -15.12
N TRP A 87 2.71 0.25 -15.09
CA TRP A 87 2.04 0.80 -16.27
C TRP A 87 2.61 2.14 -16.77
N LEU A 88 3.67 2.66 -16.14
CA LEU A 88 4.34 3.89 -16.57
C LEU A 88 5.70 3.59 -17.22
N ASP A 89 6.19 4.54 -18.02
CA ASP A 89 7.51 4.42 -18.66
C ASP A 89 8.65 4.38 -17.63
N ILE A 90 8.49 5.05 -16.50
CA ILE A 90 9.45 5.08 -15.39
C ILE A 90 9.47 3.80 -14.53
N ALA A 91 8.71 2.78 -14.89
CA ALA A 91 8.71 1.50 -14.17
C ALA A 91 10.09 0.84 -14.20
N PHE A 92 10.43 0.12 -13.13
CA PHE A 92 11.57 -0.78 -13.14
C PHE A 92 11.30 -1.96 -14.08
N PRO A 93 12.07 -2.12 -15.18
CA PRO A 93 11.74 -3.08 -16.25
C PRO A 93 11.57 -4.53 -15.75
N GLN A 94 12.38 -4.92 -14.78
CA GLN A 94 12.37 -6.25 -14.20
C GLN A 94 11.09 -6.54 -13.39
N LEU A 95 10.51 -5.53 -12.75
CA LEU A 95 9.29 -5.67 -11.94
C LEU A 95 8.02 -5.54 -12.79
N ARG A 96 8.10 -4.96 -13.99
CA ARG A 96 6.96 -4.77 -14.90
C ARG A 96 6.24 -6.08 -15.22
N LYS A 97 7.02 -7.16 -15.46
CA LYS A 97 6.51 -8.49 -15.82
C LYS A 97 5.58 -9.09 -14.77
N LEU A 98 5.78 -8.74 -13.50
CA LEU A 98 4.94 -9.21 -12.39
C LEU A 98 3.48 -8.73 -12.53
N TRP A 99 3.28 -7.57 -13.16
CA TRP A 99 1.95 -7.00 -13.43
C TRP A 99 1.46 -7.27 -14.85
N THR A 100 2.32 -7.10 -15.87
CA THR A 100 1.89 -7.20 -17.28
C THR A 100 1.41 -8.58 -17.68
N LYS A 101 1.81 -9.65 -16.98
CA LYS A 101 1.29 -11.01 -17.19
C LYS A 101 -0.23 -11.13 -17.00
N TYR A 102 -0.86 -10.19 -16.30
CA TYR A 102 -2.31 -10.15 -16.08
C TYR A 102 -3.05 -9.14 -16.98
N VAL A 103 -2.32 -8.42 -17.84
CA VAL A 103 -2.89 -7.35 -18.66
C VAL A 103 -3.36 -7.92 -19.99
N ASN A 104 -4.63 -7.67 -20.32
CA ASN A 104 -5.17 -7.99 -21.64
C ASN A 104 -4.80 -6.90 -22.65
N PHE A 105 -3.67 -7.08 -23.35
CA PHE A 105 -3.24 -6.14 -24.40
C PHE A 105 -4.14 -6.13 -25.64
N SER A 106 -5.10 -7.05 -25.77
CA SER A 106 -6.10 -6.99 -26.84
C SER A 106 -7.22 -5.99 -26.55
N ASP A 107 -7.41 -5.60 -25.28
CA ASP A 107 -8.43 -4.65 -24.85
C ASP A 107 -8.23 -3.27 -25.50
N LYS A 108 -9.32 -2.67 -25.98
CA LYS A 108 -9.29 -1.41 -26.73
C LYS A 108 -8.81 -0.23 -25.87
N PHE A 109 -9.22 -0.18 -24.60
CA PHE A 109 -8.79 0.88 -23.68
C PHE A 109 -7.33 0.72 -23.33
N ILE A 110 -6.89 -0.50 -22.98
CA ILE A 110 -5.48 -0.77 -22.66
C ILE A 110 -4.55 -0.41 -23.82
N LYS A 111 -4.94 -0.73 -25.07
CA LYS A 111 -4.17 -0.34 -26.27
C LYS A 111 -3.96 1.18 -26.37
N SER A 112 -4.95 1.98 -25.96
CA SER A 112 -4.85 3.45 -25.99
C SER A 112 -3.94 4.03 -24.91
N CYS A 113 -3.63 3.25 -23.87
CA CYS A 113 -2.79 3.70 -22.75
C CYS A 113 -1.28 3.57 -23.01
N HIS A 114 -0.86 3.07 -24.17
CA HIS A 114 0.56 2.90 -24.55
C HIS A 114 1.40 2.11 -23.52
N ILE A 115 0.78 1.17 -22.80
CA ILE A 115 1.45 0.33 -21.80
C ILE A 115 2.37 -0.67 -22.51
N ARG A 116 3.64 -0.73 -22.08
CA ARG A 116 4.62 -1.69 -22.61
C ARG A 116 4.38 -3.07 -22.02
N ALA A 117 4.37 -4.11 -22.86
CA ALA A 117 4.19 -5.50 -22.41
C ALA A 117 5.41 -6.05 -21.65
N SER A 118 6.60 -5.52 -21.95
CA SER A 118 7.89 -5.80 -21.30
C SER A 118 8.81 -4.58 -21.39
#